data_AF-W7XIV4-F1
#
_entry.id   AF-W7XIV4-F1
#
_cell.length_a   1.000
_cell.length_b   1.000
_cell.length_c   1.000
_cell.angle_alpha   90.00
_cell.angle_beta   90.00
_cell.angle_gamma   90.00
#
_symmetry.space_group_name_H-M   'P 1'
#
loop_
_entity.id
_entity.type
_entity.pdbx_description
1 polymer ?
#
loop_
_entity_poly.entity_id
_entity_poly.type
_entity_poly.pdbx_seq_one_letter_code
_entity_poly.pdbx_strand_id
1 'polypeptide(L)' 'MNKFIIAIFVILALAMAQDQCPPKANIRVMCPMLYNPVCATVKCATGICQFTFGNACNACITGAISFAKGPCPNDFDQN' A
#
# COMPACT_ATOMS: atom_id res chain seq x y z
N MET A 1 34.15 -6.18 14.63
CA MET A 1 33.08 -5.85 13.65
C MET A 1 32.66 -7.14 12.97
N ASN A 2 31.53 -7.69 13.40
CA ASN A 2 31.14 -9.04 12.99
C ASN A 2 30.34 -8.95 11.69
N LYS A 3 30.87 -9.54 10.62
CA LYS A 3 30.32 -9.41 9.25
C LYS A 3 28.85 -9.85 9.16
N PHE A 4 28.44 -10.79 10.01
CA PHE A 4 27.06 -11.25 10.16
C PHE A 4 26.10 -10.17 10.69
N ILE A 5 26.57 -9.29 11.58
CA ILE A 5 25.75 -8.20 12.13
C ILE A 5 25.39 -7.21 11.02
N ILE A 6 26.34 -6.89 10.14
CA ILE A 6 26.12 -5.98 9.01
C ILE A 6 25.06 -6.55 8.05
N ALA A 7 25.12 -7.85 7.74
CA ALA A 7 24.16 -8.50 6.86
C ALA A 7 22.72 -8.46 7.40
N ILE A 8 22.53 -8.67 8.72
CA ILE A 8 21.20 -8.66 9.35
C ILE A 8 20.54 -7.29 9.26
N PHE A 9 21.29 -6.21 9.50
CA PHE A 9 20.76 -4.84 9.41
C PHE A 9 20.34 -4.47 7.98
N VAL A 10 21.07 -4.93 6.96
CA VAL A 10 20.71 -4.71 5.54
C VAL A 10 19.42 -5.45 5.18
N ILE A 11 19.25 -6.69 5.65
CA ILE A 11 18.04 -7.48 5.37
C ILE A 11 16.80 -6.85 6.01
N LEU A 12 16.90 -6.35 7.26
CA LEU A 12 15.78 -5.69 7.92
C LEU A 12 15.35 -4.39 7.23
N ALA A 13 16.29 -3.60 6.70
CA ALA A 13 15.98 -2.34 6.02
C ALA A 13 15.27 -2.53 4.67
N LEU A 14 15.39 -3.71 4.04
CA LEU A 14 14.76 -4.02 2.75
C LEU A 14 13.30 -4.49 2.88
N ALA A 15 12.81 -4.78 4.10
CA ALA A 15 11.41 -5.06 4.35
C ALA A 15 10.62 -3.73 4.36
N MET A 16 10.49 -3.12 3.19
CA MET A 16 9.67 -1.92 3.01
C MET A 16 8.22 -2.26 3.38
N ALA A 17 7.68 -1.52 4.35
CA ALA A 17 6.38 -1.75 4.97
C ALA A 17 5.24 -1.54 3.96
N GLN A 18 4.89 -2.59 3.24
CA GLN A 18 3.71 -2.62 2.39
C GLN A 18 2.64 -3.40 3.15
N ASP A 19 1.70 -2.66 3.73
CA ASP A 19 0.62 -3.22 4.53
C ASP A 19 -0.38 -3.92 3.59
N GLN A 20 -0.79 -5.14 3.96
CA GLN A 20 -1.79 -5.91 3.21
C GLN A 20 -3.20 -5.50 3.65
N CYS A 21 -4.13 -5.48 2.70
CA CYS A 21 -5.54 -5.28 3.03
C CYS A 21 -6.10 -6.47 3.80
N PRO A 22 -6.94 -6.25 4.83
CA PRO A 22 -7.63 -7.34 5.50
C PRO A 22 -8.55 -8.07 4.50
N PRO A 23 -8.79 -9.38 4.71
CA PRO A 23 -9.67 -10.15 3.83
C PRO A 23 -11.05 -9.49 3.77
N LYS A 24 -11.61 -9.35 2.56
CA LYS A 24 -12.94 -8.76 2.36
C LYS A 24 -13.99 -9.63 3.08
N ALA A 25 -14.42 -9.22 4.26
CA ALA A 25 -15.64 -9.73 4.86
C ALA A 25 -16.84 -9.21 4.05
N ASN A 26 -17.89 -10.02 3.88
CA ASN A 26 -19.16 -9.68 3.20
C ASN A 26 -19.99 -8.63 3.99
N ILE A 27 -19.34 -7.57 4.45
CA ILE A 27 -19.92 -6.49 5.25
C ILE A 27 -19.82 -5.22 4.41
N ARG A 28 -20.87 -4.38 4.43
CA ARG A 28 -20.77 -3.02 3.88
C ARG A 28 -19.77 -2.24 4.73
N VAL A 29 -18.53 -2.16 4.29
CA VAL A 29 -17.47 -1.43 4.99
C VAL A 29 -17.73 0.06 4.80
N MET A 30 -17.89 0.77 5.92
CA MET A 30 -17.87 2.23 5.95
C MET A 30 -16.47 2.71 6.27
N CYS A 31 -15.95 3.63 5.46
CA CYS A 31 -14.64 4.22 5.68
C CYS A 31 -14.76 5.58 6.37
N PRO A 32 -13.86 5.90 7.30
CA PRO A 32 -13.83 7.23 7.92
C PRO A 32 -13.51 8.30 6.86
N MET A 33 -14.09 9.49 7.04
CA MET A 33 -13.77 10.68 6.24
C MET A 33 -12.46 11.35 6.71
N LEU A 34 -11.45 10.55 7.06
CA LEU A 34 -10.12 11.03 7.41
C LEU A 34 -9.23 10.93 6.18
N TYR A 35 -8.56 12.04 5.84
CA TYR A 35 -7.53 12.05 4.80
C TYR A 35 -6.18 11.65 5.40
N ASN A 36 -5.73 10.44 5.08
CA ASN A 36 -4.44 9.88 5.45
C ASN A 36 -3.93 9.04 4.27
N PRO A 37 -3.37 9.68 3.23
CA PRO A 37 -3.21 9.09 1.91
C PRO A 37 -2.30 7.86 1.92
N VAL A 38 -2.62 6.93 1.02
CA VAL A 38 -1.83 5.72 0.78
C VAL A 38 -1.62 5.49 -0.70
N CYS A 39 -0.48 4.93 -1.07
CA CYS A 39 -0.19 4.49 -2.42
C CYS A 39 -0.52 3.01 -2.51
N ALA A 40 -1.62 2.68 -3.17
CA ALA A 40 -2.14 1.33 -3.21
C ALA A 40 -1.87 0.66 -4.55
N THR A 41 -1.46 -0.60 -4.48
CA THR A 41 -1.24 -1.47 -5.63
C THR A 41 -2.54 -2.18 -5.97
N VAL A 42 -3.05 -2.01 -7.19
CA VAL A 42 -4.31 -2.59 -7.66
C VAL A 42 -4.09 -3.38 -8.96
N LYS A 43 -5.02 -4.29 -9.28
CA LYS A 43 -5.06 -4.90 -10.62
C LYS A 43 -5.76 -3.96 -11.60
N CYS A 44 -5.11 -3.70 -12.73
CA CYS A 44 -5.64 -2.96 -13.86
C CYS A 44 -5.79 -3.87 -15.08
N ALA A 45 -6.42 -3.35 -16.15
CA ALA A 45 -6.56 -4.08 -17.41
C ALA A 45 -5.21 -4.57 -18.00
N THR A 46 -4.14 -3.80 -17.81
CA THR A 46 -2.80 -4.08 -18.36
C THR A 46 -1.85 -4.76 -17.37
N GLY A 47 -2.29 -5.07 -16.14
CA GLY A 47 -1.46 -5.71 -15.13
C GLY A 47 -1.65 -5.12 -13.74
N ILE A 48 -0.57 -4.55 -13.18
CA ILE A 48 -0.54 -3.96 -11.85
C ILE A 48 -0.29 -2.46 -11.98
N CYS A 49 -1.14 -1.63 -11.38
CA CYS A 49 -0.90 -0.19 -11.26
C CYS A 49 -0.84 0.24 -9.80
N GLN A 50 -0.39 1.47 -9.59
CA GLN A 50 -0.41 2.14 -8.31
C GLN A 50 -1.26 3.40 -8.39
N PHE A 51 -2.12 3.62 -7.40
CA PHE A 51 -2.96 4.82 -7.29
C PHE A 51 -2.94 5.36 -5.87
N THR A 52 -3.02 6.68 -5.72
CA THR A 52 -3.26 7.25 -4.39
C THR A 52 -4.73 7.10 -4.01
N PHE A 53 -4.95 6.62 -2.80
CA PHE A 53 -6.26 6.67 -2.15
C PHE A 53 -6.21 7.61 -0.96
N GLY A 54 -7.33 8.28 -0.66
CA GLY A 54 -7.40 9.21 0.47
C GLY A 54 -7.17 8.56 1.84
N ASN A 55 -7.36 7.24 1.95
CA ASN A 55 -6.93 6.44 3.11
C ASN A 55 -6.87 4.94 2.79
N ALA A 56 -6.27 4.16 3.69
CA ALA A 56 -6.15 2.70 3.59
C ALA A 56 -7.49 1.98 3.46
N CYS A 57 -8.53 2.43 4.16
CA CYS A 57 -9.86 1.82 4.05
C CYS A 57 -10.41 1.95 2.63
N ASN A 58 -10.34 3.15 2.04
CA ASN A 58 -10.78 3.42 0.68
C ASN A 58 -10.00 2.59 -0.36
N ALA A 59 -8.69 2.42 -0.16
CA ALA A 59 -7.87 1.52 -0.99
C ALA A 59 -8.37 0.07 -0.94
N CYS A 60 -8.57 -0.47 0.26
CA CYS A 60 -8.93 -1.87 0.45
C CYS A 60 -10.33 -2.21 -0.05
N ILE A 61 -11.33 -1.33 0.14
CA ILE A 61 -12.68 -1.57 -0.40
C ILE A 61 -12.69 -1.60 -1.93
N THR A 62 -11.84 -0.80 -2.57
CA THR A 62 -11.67 -0.73 -4.03
C THR A 62 -10.95 -1.97 -4.59
N GLY A 63 -10.35 -2.79 -3.72
CA GLY A 63 -9.68 -4.03 -4.10
C GLY A 63 -8.18 -3.89 -4.28
N ALA A 64 -7.54 -2.96 -3.56
CA ALA A 64 -6.10 -2.96 -3.44
C ALA A 64 -5.57 -4.30 -2.91
N ILE A 65 -4.46 -4.74 -3.50
CA ILE A 65 -3.70 -5.93 -3.08
C ILE A 65 -2.86 -5.58 -1.86
N SER A 66 -2.26 -4.39 -1.87
CA SER A 66 -1.37 -3.88 -0.84
C SER A 66 -1.30 -2.35 -0.92
N PHE A 67 -0.79 -1.71 0.11
CA PHE A 67 -0.57 -0.26 0.10
C PHE A 67 0.65 0.13 0.93
N ALA A 68 1.23 1.29 0.61
CA ALA A 68 2.24 1.97 1.40
C ALA A 68 1.70 3.31 1.90
N LYS A 69 2.21 3.79 3.04
CA LYS A 69 1.82 5.10 3.59
C LYS A 69 2.30 6.25 2.69
N GLY A 70 1.47 7.28 2.55
CA GLY A 70 1.75 8.45 1.70
C GLY A 70 1.18 8.29 0.28
N PRO A 71 1.07 9.39 -0.49
CA PRO A 71 0.62 9.36 -1.88
C PRO A 71 1.63 8.65 -2.80
N CYS A 72 1.19 8.20 -3.98
CA CYS A 72 2.09 7.64 -4.98
C CYS A 72 3.01 8.73 -5.57
N PRO A 73 4.30 8.42 -5.81
CA PRO A 73 5.26 9.41 -6.30
C PRO A 73 4.95 9.95 -7.72
N ASN A 74 4.23 9.18 -8.54
CA ASN A 74 3.90 9.53 -9.93
C ASN A 74 2.37 9.62 -10.17
N ASP A 75 1.61 10.03 -9.15
CA ASP A 75 0.13 10.05 -9.21
C ASP A 75 -0.45 11.06 -10.21
N PHE A 76 0.39 11.92 -10.81
CA PHE A 76 -0.01 12.93 -11.80
C PHE A 76 -0.22 12.39 -13.22
N ASP A 77 0.15 11.14 -13.52
CA ASP A 77 0.10 10.58 -14.89
C ASP A 77 -1.18 9.76 -15.20
N GLN A 78 -2.19 9.78 -14.32
CA GLN A 78 -3.37 8.91 -14.45
C GLN A 78 -4.71 9.65 -14.45
N ASN A 79 -4.75 10.90 -14.91
CA ASN A 79 -5.99 11.65 -15.15
C ASN A 79 -6.31 11.74 -16.65
#